data_AF-A0A951M0C6-F1
#
_entry.id   AF-A0A951M0C6-F1
#
_cell.length_a   1.000
_cell.length_b   1.000
_cell.length_c   1.000
_cell.angle_alpha   90.00
_cell.angle_beta   90.00
_cell.angle_gamma   90.00
#
_symmetry.space_group_name_H-M   'P 1'
#
loop_
_entity.id
_entity.type
_entity.pdbx_description
1 polymer ?
#
loop_
_entity_poly.entity_id
_entity_poly.type
_entity_poly.pdbx_seq_one_letter_code
_entity_poly.pdbx_strand_id
1 'polypeptide(L)' 'RHTILRPWYVLGPGHRWPYLLLPIYKLMELIPSTREGATRLGFVTIDQMTSALVNAVETEPDAARIFDVPRIRQAVH' A
#
# COMPACT_ATOMS: atom_id res chain seq x y z
N ARG A 1 -8.41 -15.76 14.43
CA ARG A 1 -8.29 -14.32 14.10
C ARG A 1 -7.20 -14.19 13.05
N HIS A 2 -7.36 -13.38 12.02
CA HIS A 2 -6.36 -13.25 10.94
C HIS A 2 -6.35 -11.82 10.39
N THR A 3 -5.19 -11.40 9.91
CA THR A 3 -5.02 -10.13 9.21
C THR A 3 -4.61 -10.42 7.77
N ILE A 4 -5.32 -9.85 6.80
CA ILE A 4 -5.02 -10.01 5.37
C ILE A 4 -4.44 -8.71 4.85
N LEU A 5 -3.22 -8.76 4.30
CA LEU A 5 -2.59 -7.62 3.62
C LEU A 5 -2.78 -7.79 2.11
N ARG A 6 -3.33 -6.77 1.43
CA ARG A 6 -3.61 -6.80 -0.01
C ARG A 6 -2.86 -5.67 -0.73
N PRO A 7 -1.54 -5.80 -0.94
CA PRO A 7 -0.81 -4.85 -1.75
C PRO A 7 -1.16 -5.05 -3.24
N TRP A 8 -1.24 -3.96 -3.98
CA TRP A 8 -1.28 -4.02 -5.44
C TRP A 8 0.11 -4.33 -6.02
N TYR A 9 1.11 -3.56 -5.57
CA TYR A 9 2.50 -3.74 -6.01
C TYR A 9 3.46 -3.19 -4.95
N VAL A 10 4.51 -3.96 -4.64
CA VAL A 10 5.54 -3.59 -3.66
C VAL A 10 6.80 -3.10 -4.39
N LEU A 11 7.21 -1.87 -4.14
CA LEU A 11 8.44 -1.26 -4.66
C LEU A 11 9.62 -1.63 -3.76
N GLY A 12 10.66 -2.23 -4.36
CA GLY A 12 11.86 -2.63 -3.66
C GLY A 12 13.10 -2.65 -4.56
N PRO A 13 14.31 -2.79 -3.97
CA PRO A 13 15.54 -2.90 -4.74
C PRO A 13 15.46 -4.08 -5.72
N GLY A 14 15.79 -3.85 -6.99
CA GLY A 14 15.68 -4.82 -8.08
C GLY A 14 14.44 -4.68 -8.99
N HIS A 15 13.39 -3.96 -8.55
CA HIS A 15 12.17 -3.72 -9.33
C HIS A 15 11.90 -2.22 -9.46
N ARG A 16 12.81 -1.51 -10.14
CA ARG A 16 12.73 -0.05 -10.32
C ARG A 16 11.88 0.39 -11.51
N TRP A 17 11.53 -0.52 -12.43
CA TRP A 17 10.69 -0.20 -13.58
C TRP A 17 9.32 0.44 -13.24
N PRO A 18 8.63 0.13 -12.11
CA PRO A 18 7.35 0.75 -11.78
C PRO A 18 7.50 2.20 -11.30
N TYR A 19 8.72 2.66 -10.98
CA TYR A 19 8.97 4.08 -10.71
C TYR A 19 8.70 4.96 -11.95
N LEU A 20 8.76 4.40 -13.16
CA LEU A 20 8.36 5.10 -14.38
C LEU A 20 6.84 5.32 -14.45
N LEU A 21 6.04 4.47 -13.81
CA LEU A 21 4.58 4.60 -13.75
C LEU A 21 4.13 5.52 -12.62
N LEU A 22 4.95 5.71 -11.59
CA LEU A 22 4.70 6.58 -10.45
C LEU A 22 4.25 8.02 -10.82
N PRO A 23 4.92 8.74 -11.76
CA PRO A 23 4.46 10.07 -12.18
C PRO A 23 3.11 10.03 -12.89
N ILE A 24 2.82 8.97 -13.65
CA ILE A 24 1.53 8.78 -14.35
C ILE A 24 0.41 8.62 -13.31
N TYR A 25 0.61 7.76 -12.32
CA TYR A 25 -0.35 7.60 -11.22
C TYR A 25 -0.55 8.87 -10.40
N LYS A 26 0.51 9.65 -10.15
CA LYS A 26 0.40 10.95 -9.48
C LYS A 26 -0.42 11.96 -10.30
N LEU A 27 -0.25 11.98 -11.62
CA LEU A 27 -1.10 12.80 -12.50
C LEU A 27 -2.57 12.35 -12.47
N MET A 28 -2.82 11.05 -12.38
CA MET A 28 -4.20 10.52 -12.23
C MET A 28 -4.80 10.79 -10.84
N GLU A 29 -4.00 10.90 -9.78
CA GLU A 29 -4.49 11.32 -8.44
C GLU A 29 -4.97 12.78 -8.42
N LEU A 30 -4.44 13.63 -9.30
CA LEU A 30 -4.86 15.03 -9.45
C LEU A 30 -6.23 15.19 -10.12
N ILE A 31 -6.69 14.17 -10.86
CA ILE A 31 -8.00 14.17 -11.51
C ILE A 31 -9.03 13.56 -10.54
N PRO A 32 -10.07 14.31 -10.11
CA PRO A 32 -11.01 13.87 -9.08
C PRO A 32 -11.72 12.54 -9.39
N SER A 33 -11.98 12.27 -10.67
CA SER A 33 -12.66 11.05 -11.13
C SER A 33 -11.77 9.80 -11.10
N THR A 34 -10.45 9.94 -11.15
CA THR A 34 -9.49 8.81 -11.11
C THR A 34 -8.75 8.71 -9.79
N ARG A 35 -8.91 9.70 -8.90
CA ARG A 35 -8.27 9.77 -7.58
C ARG A 35 -8.51 8.54 -6.74
N GLU A 36 -9.73 8.04 -6.69
CA GLU A 36 -10.09 6.88 -5.86
C GLU A 36 -9.44 5.58 -6.38
N GLY A 37 -9.43 5.39 -7.70
CA GLY A 37 -8.75 4.27 -8.35
C GLY A 37 -7.24 4.34 -8.21
N ALA A 38 -6.63 5.51 -8.41
CA ALA A 38 -5.19 5.71 -8.28
C ALA A 38 -4.70 5.53 -6.83
N THR A 39 -5.52 5.90 -5.84
CA THR A 39 -5.21 5.67 -4.42
C THR A 39 -5.29 4.18 -4.05
N ARG A 40 -6.24 3.44 -4.63
CA ARG A 40 -6.39 1.98 -4.42
C ARG A 40 -5.35 1.15 -5.17
N LEU A 41 -4.94 1.60 -6.35
CA LEU A 41 -3.87 1.01 -7.18
C LEU A 41 -2.48 1.55 -6.79
N GLY A 42 -2.39 2.29 -5.68
CA GLY A 42 -1.15 2.88 -5.22
C GLY A 42 -0.07 1.84 -4.96
N PHE A 43 1.14 2.12 -5.45
CA PHE A 43 2.33 1.37 -5.07
C PHE A 43 2.59 1.52 -3.57
N VAL A 44 3.01 0.44 -2.92
CA VAL A 44 3.54 0.46 -1.55
C VAL A 44 5.04 0.22 -1.60
N THR A 45 5.84 0.83 -0.73
CA THR A 45 7.27 0.53 -0.62
C THR A 45 7.49 -0.74 0.21
N ILE A 46 8.67 -1.34 0.09
CA ILE A 46 9.05 -2.48 0.92
C ILE A 46 9.04 -2.10 2.41
N ASP A 47 9.49 -0.88 2.75
CA ASP A 47 9.44 -0.37 4.12
C ASP A 47 8.00 -0.22 4.64
N GLN A 48 7.08 0.29 3.80
CA GLN A 48 5.66 0.36 4.15
C GLN A 48 5.07 -1.04 4.40
N MET A 49 5.44 -2.00 3.57
CA MET A 49 4.96 -3.37 3.69
C MET A 49 5.52 -4.06 4.93
N THR A 50 6.82 -3.88 5.23
CA THR A 50 7.44 -4.47 6.43
C THR A 50 6.87 -3.86 7.71
N SER A 51 6.69 -2.54 7.79
CA SER A 51 6.05 -1.89 8.94
C SER A 51 4.59 -2.35 9.11
N ALA A 52 3.84 -2.51 8.01
CA ALA A 52 2.48 -3.04 8.07
C ALA A 52 2.42 -4.49 8.57
N LEU A 53 3.37 -5.32 8.18
CA LEU A 53 3.49 -6.70 8.67
C LEU A 53 3.82 -6.72 10.16
N VAL A 54 4.78 -5.91 10.61
CA VAL A 54 5.13 -5.77 12.04
C VAL A 54 3.89 -5.36 12.83
N ASN A 55 3.19 -4.31 12.39
CA ASN A 55 1.97 -3.84 13.04
C ASN A 55 0.88 -4.94 13.10
N ALA A 56 0.72 -5.72 12.04
CA ALA A 56 -0.26 -6.80 11.98
C ALA A 56 0.07 -7.96 12.93
N VAL A 57 1.35 -8.21 13.21
CA VAL A 57 1.80 -9.24 14.16
C VAL A 57 1.73 -8.74 15.59
N GLU A 58 2.10 -7.49 15.84
CA GLU A 58 2.08 -6.88 17.18
C GLU A 58 0.68 -6.55 17.68
N THR A 59 -0.26 -6.29 16.76
CA THR A 59 -1.64 -5.93 17.10
C THR A 59 -2.60 -7.08 16.78
N GLU A 60 -3.02 -7.80 17.80
CA GLU A 60 -4.00 -8.88 17.65
C GLU A 60 -5.40 -8.29 17.35
N PRO A 61 -6.04 -8.64 16.22
CA PRO A 61 -7.31 -8.03 15.86
C PRO A 61 -8.47 -8.76 16.52
N ASP A 62 -9.48 -8.00 16.97
CA ASP A 62 -10.69 -8.59 17.58
C ASP A 62 -11.52 -9.44 16.61
N ALA A 63 -11.43 -9.14 15.32
CA ALA A 63 -12.06 -9.86 14.22
C ALA A 63 -11.10 -9.97 13.01
N ALA A 64 -11.55 -10.55 11.90
CA ALA A 64 -10.78 -10.50 10.66
C ALA A 64 -10.53 -9.04 10.23
N ARG A 65 -9.27 -8.69 9.95
CA ARG A 65 -8.86 -7.32 9.58
C ARG A 65 -8.20 -7.31 8.20
N ILE A 66 -8.49 -6.30 7.39
CA ILE A 66 -7.90 -6.13 6.06
C ILE A 66 -7.03 -4.87 6.04
N PHE A 67 -5.82 -5.01 5.52
CA PHE A 67 -4.88 -3.93 5.23
C PHE A 67 -4.86 -3.72 3.71
N ASP A 68 -5.66 -2.75 3.28
CA ASP A 68 -5.60 -2.25 1.90
C ASP A 68 -4.44 -1.27 1.73
N VAL A 69 -4.06 -0.99 0.48
CA VAL A 69 -2.96 -0.09 0.11
C VAL A 69 -2.89 1.21 0.93
N PRO A 70 -3.99 1.97 1.15
CA PRO A 70 -3.93 3.19 1.95
C PRO A 70 -3.52 2.93 3.40
N ARG A 71 -3.97 1.82 3.99
CA ARG A 71 -3.64 1.43 5.37
C ARG A 71 -2.20 0.96 5.50
N ILE A 72 -1.69 0.24 4.49
CA ILE A 72 -0.27 -0.17 4.42
C ILE A 72 0.64 1.07 4.34
N ARG A 73 0.28 2.08 3.53
CA ARG A 73 1.03 3.34 3.44
C ARG A 73 1.10 4.11 4.76
N GLN A 74 0.06 4.01 5.58
CA GLN A 74 -0.02 4.67 6.90
C GLN A 74 0.73 3.92 8.00
N ALA A 75 1.18 2.69 7.75
CA ALA A 75 1.85 1.88 8.77
C ALA A 75 3.31 2.30 9.04
N VAL A 76 3.85 3.26 8.29
CA VAL A 76 5.22 3.75 8.45
C VAL A 76 5.29 4.71 9.64
N HIS A 77 6.16 4.37 10.59
CA HIS A 77 6.60 5.21 11.69
C HIS A 77 7.94 5.86 11.37
#